data_AF-A0ABD6VW71-F1
#
_entry.id   AF-A0ABD6VW71-F1
#
_cell.length_a   1.000
_cell.length_b   1.000
_cell.length_c   1.000
_cell.angle_alpha   90.00
_cell.angle_beta   90.00
_cell.angle_gamma   90.00
#
_symmetry.space_group_name_H-M   'P 1'
#
loop_
_entity.id
_entity.type
_entity.pdbx_description
1 polymer ?
#
loop_
_entity_poly.entity_id
_entity_poly.type
_entity_poly.pdbx_seq_one_letter_code
_entity_poly.pdbx_strand_id
1 'polypeptide(L)'
;MDEQDANSEEILKNLYQYAFSDFLMFFSEGKASLEAAESSIIDVYDYMAAQQFLLNEKEGKAVILSDDDEEKIKNDPLYVNELTALRTDRAFAENIVLWDNAMAFR
;
A
#
# COMPACT_ATOMS: atom_id res chain seq x y z
N MET A 1 0.22 13.22 10.62
CA MET A 1 -1.15 13.56 11.04
C MET A 1 -1.41 12.89 12.37
N ASP A 2 -2.30 13.39 13.23
CA ASP A 2 -2.65 12.64 14.45
C ASP A 2 -3.63 11.52 14.07
N GLU A 3 -3.13 10.29 13.98
CA GLU A 3 -3.90 9.11 13.56
C GLU A 3 -4.73 8.53 14.72
N GLN A 4 -4.55 9.02 15.95
CA GLN A 4 -5.18 8.44 17.13
C GLN A 4 -6.69 8.71 17.23
N ASP A 5 -7.17 9.78 16.60
CA ASP A 5 -8.59 10.15 16.52
C ASP A 5 -9.18 10.01 15.10
N ALA A 6 -8.40 9.51 14.14
CA ALA A 6 -8.81 9.42 12.74
C ALA A 6 -9.84 8.30 12.54
N ASN A 7 -10.94 8.62 11.88
CA ASN A 7 -11.88 7.59 11.43
C ASN A 7 -11.33 6.84 10.21
N SER A 8 -11.99 5.75 9.80
CA SER A 8 -11.50 4.90 8.70
C SER A 8 -11.30 5.63 7.37
N GLU A 9 -12.11 6.63 7.06
CA GLU A 9 -11.96 7.44 5.84
C GLU A 9 -10.74 8.36 5.93
N GLU A 10 -10.51 8.96 7.10
CA GLU A 10 -9.34 9.78 7.36
C GLU A 10 -8.06 8.95 7.33
N ILE A 11 -8.06 7.75 7.90
CA ILE A 11 -6.91 6.82 7.82
C ILE A 11 -6.60 6.48 6.36
N LEU A 12 -7.61 6.08 5.57
CA LEU A 12 -7.41 5.79 4.15
C LEU A 12 -6.85 6.99 3.39
N LYS A 13 -7.42 8.18 3.63
CA LYS A 13 -6.93 9.42 3.03
C LYS A 13 -5.47 9.69 3.38
N ASN A 14 -5.06 9.45 4.62
CA ASN A 14 -3.68 9.67 5.06
C ASN A 14 -2.73 8.71 4.38
N LEU A 15 -3.08 7.42 4.31
CA LEU A 15 -2.27 6.41 3.64
C LEU A 15 -2.03 6.77 2.17
N TYR A 16 -3.07 7.22 1.45
CA TYR A 16 -2.91 7.73 0.09
C TYR A 16 -2.09 9.02 0.01
N GLN A 17 -2.20 9.91 1.00
CA GLN A 17 -1.37 11.12 1.05
C GLN A 17 0.11 10.81 1.30
N TYR A 18 0.42 9.79 2.11
CA TYR A 18 1.79 9.30 2.29
C TYR A 18 2.32 8.70 0.99
N ALA A 19 1.58 7.80 0.35
CA ALA A 19 1.95 7.25 -0.97
C ALA A 19 2.19 8.33 -2.02
N PHE A 20 1.33 9.36 -2.06
CA PHE A 20 1.51 10.48 -2.97
C PHE A 20 2.74 11.32 -2.62
N SER A 21 3.01 11.52 -1.33
CA SER A 21 4.21 12.24 -0.88
C SER A 21 5.48 11.50 -1.25
N ASP A 22 5.54 10.18 -1.04
CA ASP A 22 6.66 9.33 -1.46
C ASP A 22 6.89 9.41 -2.97
N PHE A 23 5.81 9.41 -3.76
CA PHE A 23 5.89 9.58 -5.21
C PHE A 23 6.47 10.94 -5.61
N LEU A 24 6.04 12.03 -4.97
CA LEU A 24 6.53 13.38 -5.26
C LEU A 24 8.03 13.55 -4.95
N MET A 25 8.58 12.74 -4.03
CA MET A 25 10.01 12.73 -3.71
C MET A 25 10.88 12.11 -4.80
N PHE A 26 10.33 11.70 -5.94
CA PHE A 26 11.08 11.10 -7.04
C PHE A 26 12.24 11.98 -7.54
N PHE A 27 12.03 13.29 -7.64
CA PHE A 27 13.09 14.18 -8.11
C PHE A 27 14.27 14.27 -7.13
N SER A 28 14.01 14.17 -5.82
CA SER A 28 15.07 14.19 -4.80
C SER A 28 15.68 12.81 -4.54
N GLU A 29 14.89 11.74 -4.56
CA GLU A 29 15.28 10.42 -4.05
C GLU A 29 15.33 9.33 -5.13
N GLY A 30 14.73 9.55 -6.30
CA GLY A 30 14.74 8.63 -7.44
C GLY A 30 13.97 7.35 -7.17
N LYS A 31 14.51 6.21 -7.61
CA LYS A 31 13.84 4.90 -7.53
C LYS A 31 13.38 4.55 -6.11
N ALA A 32 14.14 4.91 -5.08
CA ALA A 32 13.77 4.62 -3.68
C ALA A 32 12.42 5.24 -3.29
N SER A 33 12.09 6.41 -3.82
CA SER A 33 10.81 7.07 -3.57
C SER A 33 9.64 6.35 -4.25
N LEU A 34 9.88 5.77 -5.43
CA LEU A 34 8.88 4.94 -6.10
C LEU A 34 8.64 3.65 -5.33
N GLU A 35 9.70 3.00 -4.86
CA GLU A 35 9.59 1.79 -4.02
C GLU A 35 8.84 2.07 -2.71
N ALA A 36 9.08 3.24 -2.11
CA ALA A 36 8.32 3.70 -0.94
C ALA A 36 6.84 3.94 -1.30
N ALA A 37 6.55 4.64 -2.39
CA ALA A 37 5.18 4.88 -2.84
C ALA A 37 4.42 3.58 -3.13
N GLU A 38 5.08 2.62 -3.81
CA GLU A 38 4.56 1.28 -4.05
C GLU A 38 4.22 0.55 -2.74
N SER A 39 5.12 0.59 -1.75
CA SER A 39 4.88 0.02 -0.41
C SER A 39 3.70 0.69 0.28
N SER A 40 3.66 2.03 0.30
CA SER A 40 2.61 2.81 0.94
C SER A 40 1.23 2.55 0.32
N ILE A 41 1.15 2.28 -0.99
CA ILE A 41 -0.09 1.86 -1.66
C ILE A 41 -0.52 0.48 -1.17
N ILE A 42 0.40 -0.47 -1.05
CA ILE A 42 0.08 -1.83 -0.57
C ILE A 42 -0.41 -1.81 0.88
N ASP A 43 0.12 -0.92 1.73
CA ASP A 43 -0.35 -0.74 3.11
C ASP A 43 -1.81 -0.28 3.17
N VAL A 44 -2.30 0.47 2.17
CA VAL A 44 -3.74 0.79 2.05
C VAL A 44 -4.59 -0.47 1.92
N TYR A 45 -4.16 -1.39 1.04
CA TYR A 45 -4.91 -2.61 0.76
C TYR A 45 -4.81 -3.61 1.92
N ASP A 46 -3.68 -3.65 2.63
CA ASP A 46 -3.54 -4.43 3.87
C ASP A 46 -4.50 -3.90 4.94
N TYR A 47 -4.55 -2.57 5.12
CA TYR A 47 -5.51 -1.95 6.02
C TYR A 47 -6.96 -2.27 5.64
N MET A 48 -7.33 -2.18 4.36
CA MET A 48 -8.68 -2.51 3.90
C MET A 48 -9.04 -3.98 4.14
N ALA A 49 -8.11 -4.91 3.86
CA ALA A 49 -8.29 -6.34 4.13
C ALA A 49 -8.47 -6.59 5.64
N ALA A 50 -7.66 -5.94 6.48
CA ALA A 50 -7.76 -6.04 7.94
C ALA A 50 -9.11 -5.50 8.45
N GLN A 51 -9.59 -4.35 7.94
CA GLN A 51 -10.90 -3.82 8.30
C GLN A 51 -12.03 -4.78 7.90
N GLN A 52 -11.96 -5.34 6.69
CA GLN A 52 -12.96 -6.29 6.21
C GLN A 52 -12.96 -7.58 7.06
N PHE A 53 -11.79 -8.07 7.43
CA PHE A 53 -11.63 -9.22 8.32
C PHE A 53 -12.21 -8.95 9.71
N LEU A 54 -11.91 -7.80 10.31
CA LEU A 54 -12.45 -7.41 11.62
C LEU A 54 -13.97 -7.38 11.60
N LEU A 55 -14.57 -6.79 10.56
CA LEU A 55 -16.02 -6.73 10.39
C LEU A 55 -16.64 -8.13 10.22
N ASN A 56 -16.03 -9.00 9.41
CA ASN A 56 -16.60 -10.29 9.03
C ASN A 56 -16.37 -11.40 10.06
N GLU A 57 -15.18 -11.48 10.65
CA GLU A 57 -14.76 -12.59 11.50
C GLU A 57 -14.67 -12.23 12.99
N LYS A 58 -14.53 -10.94 13.32
CA LYS A 58 -14.37 -10.46 14.71
C LYS A 58 -15.50 -9.53 15.17
N GLU A 59 -16.60 -9.46 14.40
CA GLU A 59 -17.79 -8.64 14.69
C GLU A 59 -17.47 -7.14 14.87
N GLY A 60 -16.42 -6.65 14.21
CA GLY A 60 -15.96 -5.26 14.32
C GLY A 60 -15.33 -4.90 15.67
N LYS A 61 -14.98 -5.88 16.51
CA LYS A 61 -14.34 -5.64 17.80
C LYS A 61 -12.84 -5.45 17.64
N ALA A 62 -12.28 -4.49 18.38
CA ALA A 62 -10.84 -4.37 18.54
C ALA A 62 -10.32 -5.59 19.31
N VAL A 63 -9.57 -6.45 18.64
CA VAL A 63 -8.98 -7.67 19.19
C VAL A 63 -7.52 -7.75 18.81
N ILE A 64 -6.72 -8.41 19.64
CA ILE A 64 -5.36 -8.79 19.27
C ILE A 64 -5.47 -9.89 18.22
N LEU A 65 -4.85 -9.68 17.06
CA LEU A 65 -4.79 -10.67 15.98
C LEU A 65 -3.81 -11.78 16.37
N SER A 66 -4.19 -13.04 16.16
CA SER A 66 -3.25 -14.15 16.20
C SER A 66 -2.49 -14.27 14.88
N ASP A 67 -1.40 -15.03 14.88
CA ASP A 67 -0.65 -15.35 13.65
C ASP A 67 -1.57 -15.91 12.54
N ASP A 68 -2.51 -16.80 12.89
CA ASP A 68 -3.52 -17.33 11.95
C ASP A 68 -4.46 -16.24 11.39
N ASP A 69 -4.76 -15.20 12.18
CA ASP A 69 -5.61 -14.09 11.74
C ASP A 69 -4.83 -13.21 10.75
N GLU A 70 -3.56 -12.92 11.04
CA GLU A 70 -2.68 -12.21 10.11
C GLU A 70 -2.50 -12.98 8.80
N GLU A 71 -2.38 -14.30 8.85
CA GLU A 71 -2.27 -15.12 7.65
C GLU A 71 -3.54 -15.03 6.80
N LYS A 72 -4.73 -15.03 7.41
CA LYS A 72 -5.98 -14.84 6.67
C LYS A 72 -6.07 -13.47 6.01
N ILE A 73 -5.68 -12.41 6.71
CA ILE A 73 -5.66 -11.04 6.16
C ILE A 73 -4.68 -10.95 4.98
N LYS A 74 -3.47 -11.50 5.13
CA LYS A 74 -2.44 -11.53 4.07
C LYS A 74 -2.84 -12.37 2.86
N ASN A 75 -3.80 -13.27 3.01
CA ASN A 75 -4.37 -14.08 1.94
C ASN A 75 -5.72 -13.53 1.43
N ASP A 76 -6.17 -12.37 1.91
CA ASP A 76 -7.40 -11.74 1.43
C ASP A 76 -7.27 -11.44 -0.08
N PRO A 77 -8.26 -11.81 -0.91
CA PRO A 77 -8.19 -11.58 -2.34
C PRO A 77 -7.99 -10.10 -2.73
N LEU A 78 -8.52 -9.15 -1.96
CA LEU A 78 -8.33 -7.72 -2.19
C LEU A 78 -6.84 -7.37 -2.14
N TYR A 79 -6.16 -7.78 -1.08
CA TYR A 79 -4.74 -7.51 -0.86
C TYR A 79 -3.86 -8.27 -1.86
N VAL A 80 -4.09 -9.58 -2.02
CA VAL A 80 -3.25 -10.45 -2.87
C VAL A 80 -3.33 -10.04 -4.34
N ASN A 81 -4.53 -9.70 -4.83
CA ASN A 81 -4.71 -9.30 -6.22
C ASN A 81 -3.98 -8.00 -6.53
N GLU A 82 -4.04 -7.01 -5.64
CA GLU A 82 -3.39 -5.72 -5.81
C GLU A 82 -1.87 -5.82 -5.69
N LEU A 83 -1.38 -6.63 -4.75
CA LEU A 83 0.05 -6.96 -4.67
C LEU A 83 0.55 -7.65 -5.95
N THR A 84 -0.27 -8.51 -6.54
CA THR A 84 0.07 -9.21 -7.80
C THR A 84 0.03 -8.26 -8.99
N ALA A 85 -0.97 -7.37 -9.07
CA ALA A 85 -1.08 -6.34 -10.09
C ALA A 85 0.13 -5.41 -10.05
N LEU A 86 0.48 -4.91 -8.86
CA LEU A 86 1.64 -4.05 -8.66
C LEU A 86 2.95 -4.73 -9.10
N ARG A 87 3.17 -6.00 -8.72
CA ARG A 87 4.35 -6.76 -9.15
C ARG A 87 4.40 -6.93 -10.67
N THR A 88 3.25 -7.11 -11.32
CA THR A 88 3.13 -7.23 -12.77
C THR A 88 3.46 -5.90 -13.45
N ASP A 89 2.92 -4.79 -12.94
CA ASP A 89 3.18 -3.44 -13.44
C ASP A 89 4.64 -3.06 -13.28
N ARG A 90 5.25 -3.39 -12.14
CA ARG A 90 6.68 -3.19 -11.91
C ARG A 90 7.54 -3.99 -12.88
N ALA A 91 7.24 -5.28 -13.06
CA ALA A 91 7.95 -6.12 -14.01
C ALA A 91 7.81 -5.57 -15.45
N PHE A 92 6.63 -5.08 -15.81
CA PHE A 92 6.42 -4.42 -17.10
C PHE A 92 7.25 -3.14 -17.23
N ALA A 93 7.22 -2.27 -16.21
CA ALA A 93 7.94 -0.99 -16.20
C ALA A 93 9.46 -1.17 -16.29
N GLU A 94 10.03 -2.17 -15.61
CA GLU A 94 11.47 -2.48 -15.67
C GLU A 94 11.93 -2.93 -17.07
N ASN A 95 11.01 -3.42 -17.92
CA ASN A 95 11.29 -3.78 -19.30
C ASN A 95 11.15 -2.59 -20.29
N ILE A 96 10.74 -1.42 -19.82
CA ILE A 96 10.64 -0.22 -20.66
C ILE A 96 12.03 0.39 -20.84
N VAL A 97 12.62 0.19 -22.03
CA VAL A 97 13.96 0.66 -22.43
C VAL A 97 14.15 2.18 -22.26
N LEU A 98 13.06 2.95 -22.18
CA LEU A 98 13.09 4.41 -21.99
C LEU A 98 13.21 4.84 -20.53
N TRP A 99 13.26 3.91 -19.57
CA TRP A 99 13.33 4.28 -18.15
C TRP A 99 14.59 5.07 -17.80
N ASP A 100 15.72 4.71 -18.41
CA ASP A 100 16.97 5.48 -18.29
C ASP A 100 16.82 6.92 -18.83
N ASN A 101 15.99 7.12 -19.86
CA ASN A 101 15.69 8.45 -20.38
C ASN A 101 14.75 9.23 -19.45
N ALA A 102 13.77 8.58 -18.82
CA ALA A 102 12.91 9.21 -17.82
C ALA A 102 13.72 9.64 -16.58
N MET A 103 14.66 8.81 -16.15
CA MET A 103 15.63 9.12 -15.09
C MET A 103 16.56 10.28 -15.45
N ALA A 104 16.82 10.53 -16.74
CA ALA A 104 17.66 11.65 -17.19
C ALA A 104 16.96 13.03 -17.14
N PHE A 105 15.63 13.08 -16.97
CA PHE A 105 14.86 14.31 -16.77
C PHE A 105 14.69 14.70 -15.29
N ARG A 106 15.25 13.91 -14.37
CA ARG A 106 15.38 14.24 -12.95
C ARG A 106 16.49 15.26 -12.72
#